data_AF-F4KIP1-F1
#
_entry.id   AF-F4KIP1-F1
#
_cell.length_a   1.000
_cell.length_b   1.000
_cell.length_c   1.000
_cell.angle_alpha   90.00
_cell.angle_beta   90.00
_cell.angle_gamma   90.00
#
_symmetry.space_group_name_H-M   'P 1'
#
loop_
_entity.id
_entity.type
_entity.pdbx_description
1 polymer ?
#
loop_
_entity_poly.entity_id
_entity_poly.type
_entity_poly.pdbx_seq_one_letter_code
_entity_poly.pdbx_strand_id
1 'polypeptide(L)'
;MSRFGENNGKGIKPLPRTIRVRMFDNSELIRRLKRTTLIGKIMNPDVQSVGSLVLMMPRIWKLEGQVVGRDLGLGTFRLDFEREEDILEDFRRIGNELGTVQTFSATVLLVLVFAMMKNLAHTATCTIMFRHMTSDSSQSN
;
A
#
# COMPACT_ATOMS: atom_id res chain seq x y z
N MET A 1 7.38 6.60 -65.07
CA MET A 1 7.15 6.12 -63.70
C MET A 1 6.22 7.12 -63.01
N SER A 2 5.08 6.63 -62.54
CA SER A 2 3.98 7.20 -61.74
C SER A 2 3.86 8.72 -61.53
N ARG A 3 2.73 9.25 -62.01
CA ARG A 3 2.17 10.56 -61.66
C ARG A 3 1.99 10.67 -60.15
N PHE A 4 2.63 11.66 -59.55
CA PHE A 4 2.30 12.14 -58.20
C PHE A 4 0.87 12.68 -58.23
N GLY A 5 -0.08 11.89 -57.74
CA GLY A 5 -1.45 12.32 -57.49
C GLY A 5 -1.47 13.15 -56.21
N GLU A 6 -1.63 14.46 -56.38
CA GLU A 6 -1.82 15.46 -55.35
C GLU A 6 -3.12 15.15 -54.58
N ASN A 7 -2.99 14.42 -53.47
CA ASN A 7 -4.09 14.23 -52.54
C ASN A 7 -4.30 15.54 -51.78
N ASN A 8 -5.13 16.40 -52.38
CA ASN A 8 -5.63 17.63 -51.81
C ASN A 8 -6.09 17.38 -50.38
N GLY A 9 -5.28 17.86 -49.44
CA GLY A 9 -5.52 17.81 -48.01
C GLY A 9 -6.81 18.54 -47.68
N LYS A 10 -7.93 17.84 -47.79
CA LYS A 10 -9.15 18.17 -47.06
C LYS A 10 -8.80 17.92 -45.59
N GLY A 11 -8.21 18.93 -44.97
CA GLY A 11 -7.81 18.91 -43.57
C GLY A 11 -8.91 18.26 -42.76
N ILE A 12 -8.55 17.17 -42.05
CA ILE A 12 -9.44 16.51 -41.11
C ILE A 12 -9.77 17.58 -40.07
N LYS A 13 -10.99 18.12 -40.14
CA LYS A 13 -11.49 19.09 -39.16
C LYS A 13 -11.42 18.38 -37.81
N PRO A 14 -10.60 18.85 -36.84
CA PRO A 14 -10.52 18.18 -35.56
C PRO A 14 -11.92 18.18 -34.94
N LEU A 15 -12.48 17.00 -34.69
CA LEU A 15 -13.77 16.87 -34.02
C LEU A 15 -13.58 17.41 -32.59
N PRO A 16 -14.28 18.49 -32.20
CA PRO A 16 -14.14 19.05 -30.87
C PRO A 16 -14.84 18.11 -29.89
N ARG A 17 -14.14 17.09 -29.39
CA ARG A 17 -14.65 16.21 -28.33
C ARG A 17 -14.50 16.91 -26.98
N THR A 18 -14.98 18.15 -26.87
CA THR A 18 -15.09 18.79 -25.56
C THR A 18 -16.35 18.25 -24.89
N ILE A 19 -16.19 17.18 -24.11
CA ILE A 19 -17.26 16.71 -23.22
C ILE A 19 -17.43 17.80 -22.16
N ARG A 20 -18.54 18.54 -22.24
CA ARG A 20 -18.90 19.51 -21.21
C ARG A 20 -19.54 18.76 -20.05
N VAL A 21 -18.74 18.48 -19.02
CA VAL A 21 -19.26 17.98 -17.74
C VAL A 21 -19.96 19.15 -17.03
N ARG A 22 -21.17 18.93 -16.54
CA ARG A 22 -21.88 19.94 -15.74
C ARG A 22 -21.05 20.23 -14.49
N MET A 23 -20.94 21.50 -14.14
CA MET A 23 -20.32 21.87 -12.87
C MET A 23 -21.22 21.35 -11.75
N PHE A 24 -20.72 20.33 -11.05
CA PHE A 24 -21.41 19.72 -9.93
C PHE A 24 -20.76 20.22 -8.64
N ASP A 25 -21.58 20.69 -7.70
CA ASP A 25 -21.09 21.07 -6.39
C ASP A 25 -20.70 19.83 -5.58
N ASN A 26 -19.40 19.56 -5.53
CA ASN A 26 -18.84 18.45 -4.77
C ASN A 26 -18.67 18.76 -3.29
N SER A 27 -19.02 19.97 -2.80
CA SER A 27 -18.70 20.40 -1.44
C SER A 27 -19.25 19.46 -0.38
N GLU A 28 -20.50 19.04 -0.54
CA GLU A 28 -21.16 18.12 0.40
C GLU A 28 -20.57 16.70 0.34
N LEU A 29 -20.26 16.22 -0.87
CA LEU A 29 -19.62 14.91 -1.05
C LEU A 29 -18.23 14.88 -0.41
N ILE A 30 -17.43 15.92 -0.64
CA ILE A 30 -16.10 16.07 -0.04
C ILE A 30 -16.20 16.15 1.47
N ARG A 31 -17.16 16.92 2.00
CA ARG A 31 -17.39 17.05 3.45
C ARG A 31 -17.72 15.70 4.08
N ARG A 32 -18.64 14.93 3.49
CA ARG A 32 -19.03 13.62 3.98
C ARG A 32 -17.88 12.62 3.91
N LEU A 33 -17.23 12.49 2.75
CA LEU A 33 -16.14 11.53 2.55
C LEU A 33 -14.94 11.80 3.45
N LYS A 34 -14.59 13.07 3.69
CA LYS A 34 -13.52 13.42 4.64
C LYS A 34 -13.78 12.93 6.06
N ARG A 35 -15.04 12.71 6.41
CA ARG A 35 -15.48 12.35 7.77
C ARG A 35 -15.76 10.87 7.94
N THR A 36 -16.19 10.17 6.89
CA THR A 36 -16.63 8.78 6.97
C THR A 36 -15.72 7.79 6.25
N THR A 37 -14.69 8.25 5.55
CA THR A 37 -13.84 7.39 4.72
C THR A 37 -12.38 7.50 5.14
N LEU A 38 -11.78 6.35 5.42
CA LEU A 38 -10.33 6.19 5.61
C LEU A 38 -9.72 5.58 4.34
N ILE A 39 -8.57 6.13 3.91
CA ILE A 39 -7.78 5.56 2.83
C ILE A 39 -6.41 5.16 3.40
N GLY A 40 -6.01 3.92 3.18
CA GLY A 40 -4.74 3.37 3.62
C GLY A 40 -3.92 2.83 2.44
N LYS A 41 -2.59 2.81 2.60
CA LYS A 41 -1.66 2.17 1.67
C LYS A 41 -0.83 1.14 2.42
N ILE A 42 -0.65 -0.03 1.79
CA ILE A 42 0.21 -1.08 2.32
C ILE A 42 1.67 -0.62 2.32
N MET A 43 2.38 -0.90 3.41
CA MET A 43 3.78 -0.49 3.56
C MET A 43 4.74 -1.52 2.99
N ASN A 44 4.38 -2.79 3.05
CA ASN A 44 5.19 -3.90 2.55
C ASN A 44 4.33 -4.81 1.67
N PRO A 45 4.24 -4.56 0.34
CA PRO A 45 3.43 -5.35 -0.57
C PRO A 45 3.88 -6.81 -0.72
N ASP A 46 5.14 -7.12 -0.43
CA ASP A 46 5.67 -8.48 -0.55
C ASP A 46 5.14 -9.42 0.56
N VAL A 47 4.72 -8.84 1.68
CA VAL A 47 4.24 -9.58 2.86
C VAL A 47 2.77 -9.26 3.21
N GLN A 48 2.30 -8.04 2.91
CA GLN A 48 0.96 -7.58 3.24
C GLN A 48 0.06 -7.58 2.00
N SER A 49 -1.04 -8.33 2.05
CA SER A 49 -2.06 -8.30 1.00
C SER A 49 -3.16 -7.28 1.32
N VAL A 50 -3.65 -6.58 0.30
CA VAL A 50 -4.77 -5.62 0.45
C VAL A 50 -6.03 -6.34 0.93
N GLY A 51 -6.38 -7.47 0.32
CA GLY A 51 -7.57 -8.23 0.68
C GLY A 51 -7.56 -8.68 2.15
N SER A 52 -6.40 -9.13 2.66
CA SER A 52 -6.26 -9.48 4.08
C SER A 52 -6.47 -8.27 4.98
N LEU A 53 -5.90 -7.10 4.65
CA LEU A 53 -6.05 -5.89 5.48
C LEU A 53 -7.48 -5.36 5.49
N VAL A 54 -8.14 -5.34 4.32
CA VAL A 54 -9.53 -4.92 4.15
C VAL A 54 -10.46 -5.77 5.03
N LEU A 55 -10.20 -7.07 5.15
CA LEU A 55 -10.98 -7.98 5.99
C LEU A 55 -10.57 -7.92 7.47
N MET A 56 -9.28 -7.78 7.77
CA MET A 56 -8.74 -7.92 9.12
C MET A 56 -8.87 -6.64 9.94
N MET A 57 -8.74 -5.47 9.33
CA MET A 57 -8.78 -4.19 10.05
C MET A 57 -10.08 -3.97 10.82
N PRO A 58 -11.28 -4.15 10.23
CA PRO A 58 -12.54 -4.05 10.97
C PRO A 58 -12.61 -5.01 12.16
N ARG A 59 -11.99 -6.20 12.07
CA ARG A 59 -11.95 -7.17 13.17
C ARG A 59 -11.05 -6.72 14.31
N ILE A 60 -9.84 -6.27 13.98
CA ILE A 60 -8.87 -5.76 14.96
C ILE A 60 -9.49 -4.59 15.74
N TRP A 61 -10.25 -3.74 15.06
CA TRP A 61 -10.88 -2.57 15.66
C TRP A 61 -12.25 -2.87 16.30
N LYS A 62 -12.72 -4.12 16.23
CA LYS A 62 -14.05 -4.53 16.74
C LYS A 62 -15.21 -3.77 16.08
N LEU A 63 -15.04 -3.36 14.82
CA LEU A 63 -16.05 -2.70 13.98
C LEU A 63 -16.59 -3.64 12.90
N GLU A 64 -16.65 -4.94 13.18
CA GLU A 64 -17.24 -5.91 12.26
C GLU A 64 -18.69 -5.52 11.93
N GLY A 65 -19.00 -5.42 10.63
CA GLY A 65 -20.32 -5.02 10.14
C GLY A 65 -20.57 -3.51 10.04
N GLN A 66 -19.79 -2.66 10.72
CA GLN A 66 -19.93 -1.19 10.69
C GLN A 66 -19.04 -0.54 9.62
N VAL A 67 -18.04 -1.28 9.13
CA VAL A 67 -17.06 -0.80 8.16
C VAL A 67 -17.13 -1.62 6.88
N VAL A 68 -17.32 -0.92 5.75
CA VAL A 68 -17.24 -1.51 4.42
C VAL A 68 -15.86 -1.26 3.84
N GLY A 69 -15.11 -2.34 3.63
CA GLY A 69 -13.80 -2.26 3.03
C GLY A 69 -13.81 -2.47 1.52
N ARG A 70 -12.96 -1.73 0.79
CA ARG A 70 -12.81 -1.78 -0.67
C ARG A 70 -11.35 -1.69 -1.08
N ASP A 71 -10.95 -2.56 -2.00
CA ASP A 71 -9.64 -2.49 -2.66
C ASP A 71 -9.68 -1.40 -3.75
N LEU A 72 -8.69 -0.49 -3.73
CA LEU A 72 -8.52 0.56 -4.74
C LEU A 72 -7.42 0.23 -5.77
N GLY A 73 -6.74 -0.90 -5.63
CA GLY A 73 -5.58 -1.29 -6.41
C GLY A 73 -4.30 -0.58 -5.97
N LEU A 74 -3.17 -0.98 -6.58
CA LEU A 74 -1.83 -0.41 -6.31
C LEU A 74 -1.44 -0.41 -4.82
N GLY A 75 -1.87 -1.43 -4.08
CA GLY A 75 -1.62 -1.53 -2.65
C GLY A 75 -2.38 -0.51 -1.81
N THR A 76 -3.44 0.09 -2.34
CA THR A 76 -4.27 1.08 -1.65
C THR A 76 -5.64 0.49 -1.35
N PHE A 77 -6.19 0.81 -0.18
CA PHE A 77 -7.51 0.38 0.24
C PHE A 77 -8.30 1.53 0.85
N ARG A 78 -9.61 1.36 0.87
CA ARG A 78 -10.58 2.29 1.43
C ARG A 78 -11.45 1.56 2.45
N LEU A 79 -11.65 2.18 3.59
CA LEU A 79 -12.61 1.74 4.60
C LEU A 79 -13.66 2.83 4.76
N ASP A 80 -14.91 2.49 4.48
CA ASP A 80 -16.07 3.36 4.65
C ASP A 80 -16.77 3.00 5.97
N PHE A 81 -16.86 3.98 6.85
CA PHE A 81 -17.49 3.85 8.16
C PHE A 81 -18.92 4.37 8.08
N GLU A 82 -19.81 3.75 8.87
CA GLU A 82 -21.20 4.19 8.97
C GLU A 82 -21.32 5.53 9.72
N ARG A 83 -20.51 5.73 10.77
CA ARG A 83 -20.51 6.94 11.59
C ARG A 83 -19.13 7.62 11.63
N GLU A 84 -19.14 8.95 11.67
CA GLU A 84 -17.92 9.77 11.85
C GLU A 84 -17.27 9.51 13.22
N GLU A 85 -18.10 9.26 14.25
CA GLU A 85 -17.63 9.03 15.61
C GLU A 85 -16.79 7.74 15.73
N ASP A 86 -17.11 6.70 14.95
CA ASP A 86 -16.43 5.39 15.01
C ASP A 86 -14.95 5.53 14.61
N ILE A 87 -14.65 6.39 13.62
CA ILE A 87 -13.27 6.66 13.21
C ILE A 87 -12.51 7.33 14.35
N LEU A 88 -13.08 8.41 14.93
CA LEU A 88 -12.37 9.19 15.94
C LEU A 88 -12.18 8.38 17.24
N GLU A 89 -13.20 7.65 17.68
CA GLU A 89 -13.13 6.85 18.89
C GLU A 89 -12.11 5.74 18.75
N ASP A 90 -12.12 5.02 17.62
CA ASP A 90 -11.20 3.91 17.41
C ASP A 90 -9.78 4.38 17.14
N PHE A 91 -9.56 5.41 16.33
CA PHE A 91 -8.20 5.96 16.15
C PHE A 91 -7.65 6.58 17.43
N ARG A 92 -8.51 7.14 18.30
CA ARG A 92 -8.08 7.59 19.63
C ARG A 92 -7.78 6.41 20.53
N ARG A 93 -8.61 5.36 20.53
CA ARG A 93 -8.39 4.13 21.31
C ARG A 93 -7.10 3.45 20.86
N ILE A 94 -6.96 3.18 19.57
CA ILE A 94 -5.74 2.67 18.94
C ILE A 94 -4.60 3.64 19.17
N GLY A 95 -4.79 4.96 19.11
CA GLY A 95 -3.72 5.92 19.39
C GLY A 95 -3.21 5.84 20.83
N ASN A 96 -4.07 5.53 21.80
CA ASN A 96 -3.68 5.31 23.19
C ASN A 96 -3.09 3.91 23.41
N GLU A 97 -3.70 2.89 22.79
CA GLU A 97 -3.22 1.51 22.81
C GLU A 97 -1.88 1.40 22.10
N LEU A 98 -1.74 1.94 20.88
CA LEU A 98 -0.52 2.13 20.08
C LEU A 98 0.38 3.22 20.63
N GLY A 99 -0.06 4.19 21.42
CA GLY A 99 0.88 5.02 22.19
C GLY A 99 1.67 4.15 23.16
N THR A 100 0.98 3.18 23.77
CA THR A 100 1.56 2.16 24.65
C THR A 100 2.24 1.03 23.85
N VAL A 101 1.64 0.63 22.72
CA VAL A 101 2.04 -0.47 21.83
C VAL A 101 3.06 -0.01 20.80
N GLN A 102 3.30 1.27 20.55
CA GLN A 102 4.43 1.78 19.77
C GLN A 102 5.66 1.75 20.65
N THR A 103 5.55 1.97 21.95
CA THR A 103 6.61 1.62 22.90
C THR A 103 6.92 0.12 22.82
N PHE A 104 5.89 -0.74 22.81
CA PHE A 104 6.08 -2.19 22.61
C PHE A 104 6.53 -2.57 21.19
N SER A 105 6.05 -1.91 20.15
CA SER A 105 6.27 -2.20 18.73
C SER A 105 7.61 -1.66 18.30
N ALA A 106 8.06 -0.51 18.81
CA ALA A 106 9.45 -0.08 18.71
C ALA A 106 10.36 -1.09 19.40
N THR A 107 9.96 -1.64 20.56
CA THR A 107 10.72 -2.72 21.22
C THR A 107 10.72 -4.00 20.37
N VAL A 108 9.59 -4.40 19.78
CA VAL A 108 9.49 -5.59 18.91
C VAL A 108 10.23 -5.38 17.59
N LEU A 109 10.14 -4.20 16.97
CA LEU A 109 10.92 -3.80 15.79
C LEU A 109 12.41 -3.81 16.11
N LEU A 110 12.81 -3.28 17.27
CA LEU A 110 14.20 -3.33 17.72
C LEU A 110 14.65 -4.78 17.87
N VAL A 111 13.85 -5.64 18.50
CA VAL A 111 14.14 -7.08 18.64
C VAL A 111 14.20 -7.79 17.27
N LEU A 112 13.28 -7.49 16.34
CA LEU A 112 13.26 -8.06 14.99
C LEU A 112 14.48 -7.59 14.17
N VAL A 113 14.82 -6.31 14.22
CA VAL A 113 16.02 -5.75 13.59
C VAL A 113 17.27 -6.41 14.19
N PHE A 114 17.36 -6.55 15.51
CA PHE A 114 18.46 -7.25 16.16
C PHE A 114 18.53 -8.73 15.78
N ALA A 115 17.40 -9.43 15.70
CA ALA A 115 17.33 -10.82 15.25
C ALA A 115 17.80 -10.96 13.80
N MET A 116 17.40 -10.04 12.92
CA MET A 116 17.87 -9.98 11.53
C MET A 116 19.36 -9.68 11.44
N MET A 117 19.89 -8.75 12.23
CA MET A 117 21.31 -8.42 12.29
C MET A 117 22.16 -9.62 12.75
N LYS A 118 21.70 -10.38 13.75
CA LYS A 118 22.37 -11.62 14.19
C LYS A 118 22.28 -12.73 13.14
N ASN A 119 21.14 -12.89 12.48
CA ASN A 119 20.97 -13.86 11.40
C ASN A 119 21.86 -13.52 10.19
N LEU A 120 22.01 -12.23 9.88
CA LEU A 120 22.92 -11.75 8.84
C LEU A 120 24.39 -12.01 9.22
N ALA A 121 24.79 -11.74 10.46
CA ALA A 121 26.14 -12.06 10.93
C ALA A 121 26.44 -13.57 10.87
N HIS A 122 25.46 -14.42 11.24
CA HIS A 122 25.59 -15.87 11.12
C HIS A 122 25.64 -16.32 9.66
N THR A 123 24.81 -15.74 8.79
CA THR A 123 24.79 -16.05 7.35
C THR A 123 26.10 -15.66 6.68
N ALA A 124 26.63 -14.46 6.96
CA ALA A 124 27.90 -13.98 6.44
C ALA A 124 29.08 -14.83 6.93
N THR A 125 29.05 -15.24 8.21
CA THR A 125 30.05 -16.17 8.77
C THR A 125 29.96 -17.53 8.08
N CYS A 126 28.76 -18.05 7.83
CA CYS A 126 28.59 -19.29 7.05
C CYS A 126 29.08 -19.13 5.61
N THR A 127 28.83 -18.01 4.94
CA THR A 127 29.30 -17.82 3.55
C THR A 127 30.82 -17.74 3.47
N ILE A 128 31.48 -17.12 4.47
CA ILE A 128 32.94 -17.07 4.55
C ILE A 128 33.53 -18.46 4.84
N MET A 129 32.96 -19.22 5.79
CA MET A 129 33.37 -20.60 6.09
C MET A 129 33.22 -21.53 4.87
N PHE A 130 32.11 -21.43 4.13
CA PHE A 130 31.90 -22.24 2.92
C PHE A 130 32.89 -21.89 1.81
N ARG A 131 33.21 -20.60 1.59
CA ARG A 131 34.20 -20.19 0.60
C ARG A 131 35.61 -20.69 0.92
N HIS A 132 35.99 -20.73 2.20
CA HIS A 132 37.30 -21.24 2.60
C HIS A 132 37.41 -22.75 2.34
N MET A 133 36.36 -23.52 2.64
CA MET A 133 36.35 -24.97 2.44
C MET A 133 36.39 -25.40 0.96
N THR A 134 35.80 -24.60 0.06
CA THR A 134 35.86 -24.87 -1.39
C THR A 134 37.19 -24.48 -2.04
N SER A 135 37.97 -23.60 -1.41
CA SER A 135 39.30 -23.21 -1.92
C SER A 135 40.34 -24.28 -1.65
N ASP A 136 40.32 -24.89 -0.45
CA ASP A 136 41.29 -25.92 -0.06
C ASP A 136 41.11 -27.23 -0.86
N SER A 137 39.87 -27.55 -1.23
CA SER A 137 39.56 -28.74 -2.06
C SER A 137 39.96 -28.58 -3.54
N SER A 138 40.15 -27.34 -4.02
CA SER A 138 40.56 -27.08 -5.40
C SER A 138 42.08 -27.05 -5.60
N GLN A 139 42.87 -27.03 -4.52
CA GLN A 139 44.34 -27.17 -4.58
C GLN A 139 44.82 -28.63 -4.44
N SER A 140 43.93 -29.57 -4.13
CA SER A 140 44.26 -31.00 -3.91
C SER A 140 44.09 -31.86 -5.18
N ASN A 141 44.10 -31.27 -6.37
CA ASN A 141 44.09 -32.01 -7.64
C ASN A 141 45.04 -31.32 -8.63
#